data_AF-A0AAV1HDZ4-F1
#
_entry.id   AF-A0AAV1HDZ4-F1
#
_cell.length_a   1.000
_cell.length_b   1.000
_cell.length_c   1.000
_cell.angle_alpha   90.00
_cell.angle_beta   90.00
_cell.angle_gamma   90.00
#
_symmetry.space_group_name_H-M   'P 1'
#
loop_
_entity.id
_entity.type
_entity.pdbx_description
1 polymer ?
#
loop_
_entity_poly.entity_id
_entity_poly.type
_entity_poly.pdbx_seq_one_letter_code
_entity_poly.pdbx_strand_id
1 'polypeptide(L)'
;MKFKPSKSRSISIVKGKLTDQRFHIKDTPILLVSELPVKSLGRLYNAHLKDSDQSDQLREETIKALVSIDKTLLPGKLKLWCLQFGLLPHLMWPLMRSP
;
A
#
# COMPACT_ATOMS: atom_id res chain seq x y z
N MET A 1 -13.20 18.51 -11.08
CA MET A 1 -12.13 17.93 -10.23
C MET A 1 -10.83 18.67 -10.54
N LYS A 2 -10.06 19.15 -9.55
CA LYS A 2 -8.76 19.84 -9.78
C LYS A 2 -7.63 19.00 -9.21
N PHE A 3 -6.63 18.65 -10.02
CA PHE A 3 -5.45 17.93 -9.56
C PHE A 3 -4.57 18.84 -8.70
N LYS A 4 -4.12 18.33 -7.56
CA LYS A 4 -3.23 19.04 -6.63
C LYS A 4 -1.81 18.47 -6.81
N PRO A 5 -0.83 19.26 -7.26
CA PRO A 5 0.55 18.81 -7.47
C PRO A 5 1.14 18.16 -6.21
N SER A 6 0.82 18.69 -5.03
CA SER A 6 1.27 18.16 -3.74
C SER A 6 0.81 16.73 -3.45
N LYS A 7 -0.34 16.32 -3.98
CA LYS A 7 -0.91 14.97 -3.82
C LYS A 7 -0.58 14.03 -4.98
N SER A 8 0.01 14.54 -6.05
CA SER A 8 0.38 13.78 -7.24
C SER A 8 1.84 13.34 -7.14
N ARG A 9 2.17 12.15 -7.66
CA ARG A 9 3.56 11.74 -7.88
C ARG A 9 3.73 11.26 -9.30
N SER A 10 4.93 11.39 -9.82
CA SER A 10 5.27 10.95 -11.17
C SER A 10 6.38 9.90 -11.18
N ILE A 11 6.33 9.03 -12.16
CA ILE A 11 7.35 8.02 -12.43
C ILE A 11 7.49 7.90 -13.94
N SER A 12 8.74 7.91 -14.41
CA SER A 12 9.06 7.82 -15.84
C SER A 12 9.91 6.58 -16.04
N ILE A 13 9.47 5.69 -16.93
CA ILE A 13 10.17 4.43 -17.21
C ILE A 13 10.47 4.37 -18.70
N VAL A 14 11.75 4.34 -19.06
CA VAL A 14 12.21 4.22 -20.45
C VAL A 14 13.08 2.98 -20.56
N LYS A 15 12.67 2.02 -21.42
CA LYS A 15 13.37 0.74 -21.62
C LYS A 15 13.63 -0.02 -20.30
N GLY A 16 12.66 0.00 -19.38
CA GLY A 16 12.75 -0.68 -18.08
C GLY A 16 13.63 0.02 -17.04
N LYS A 17 14.16 1.21 -17.35
CA LYS A 17 14.95 2.02 -16.40
C LYS A 17 14.16 3.24 -15.94
N LEU A 18 14.31 3.57 -14.66
CA LEU A 18 13.75 4.80 -14.09
C LEU A 18 14.49 6.01 -14.68
N THR A 19 13.75 6.99 -15.18
CA THR A 19 14.29 8.24 -15.74
C THR A 19 13.86 9.42 -14.87
N ASP A 20 14.73 10.40 -14.70
CA ASP A 20 14.45 11.64 -13.94
C ASP A 20 13.69 12.69 -14.79
N GLN A 21 12.66 12.22 -15.51
CA GLN A 21 11.81 13.11 -16.30
C GLN A 21 10.69 13.66 -15.41
N ARG A 22 10.65 14.98 -15.27
CA ARG A 22 9.71 15.71 -14.41
C ARG A 22 8.47 16.15 -15.18
N PHE A 23 7.30 15.91 -14.59
CA PHE A 23 6.02 16.38 -15.13
C PHE A 23 5.54 17.62 -14.39
N HIS A 24 4.78 18.47 -15.09
CA HIS A 24 4.26 19.72 -14.55
C HIS A 24 2.74 19.74 -14.64
N ILE A 25 2.08 20.26 -13.60
CA ILE A 25 0.65 20.60 -13.61
C ILE A 25 0.56 22.10 -13.48
N LYS A 26 0.06 22.79 -14.51
CA LYS A 26 -0.14 24.26 -14.50
C LYS A 26 1.10 24.99 -13.95
N ASP A 27 2.26 24.68 -14.52
CA ASP A 27 3.57 25.25 -14.18
C ASP A 27 4.19 24.85 -12.84
N THR A 28 3.53 24.00 -12.05
CA THR A 28 4.13 23.42 -10.83
C THR A 28 4.68 22.03 -11.08
N PRO A 29 5.96 21.75 -10.75
CA PRO A 29 6.54 20.42 -10.92
C PRO A 29 5.93 19.43 -9.92
N ILE A 30 5.64 18.23 -10.41
CA ILE A 30 5.21 17.10 -9.57
C ILE A 30 6.46 16.40 -9.03
N LEU A 31 6.45 16.08 -7.74
CA LEU A 31 7.51 15.27 -7.11
C LEU A 31 7.56 13.86 -7.69
N LEU A 32 8.76 13.30 -7.76
CA LEU A 32 8.97 11.93 -8.22
C LEU A 32 8.62 10.94 -7.10
N VAL A 33 8.20 9.73 -7.49
CA VAL A 33 7.99 8.62 -6.55
C VAL A 33 9.31 8.20 -5.87
N SER A 34 10.46 8.44 -6.51
CA SER A 34 11.80 8.23 -5.94
C SER A 34 12.14 9.21 -4.83
N GLU A 35 11.73 10.47 -4.95
CA GLU A 35 12.00 11.52 -3.96
C GLU A 35 11.05 11.39 -2.77
N LEU A 36 9.76 11.20 -3.04
CA LEU A 36 8.78 10.97 -2.00
C LEU A 36 7.81 9.84 -2.39
N PRO A 37 7.90 8.68 -1.71
CA PRO A 37 6.97 7.58 -1.96
C PRO A 37 5.54 8.01 -1.63
N VAL A 38 4.58 7.38 -2.30
CA VAL A 38 3.15 7.69 -2.13
C VAL A 38 2.39 6.49 -1.62
N LYS A 39 1.55 6.71 -0.61
CA LYS A 39 0.58 5.70 -0.16
C LYS A 39 -0.73 5.92 -0.89
N SER A 40 -1.20 4.90 -1.60
CA SER A 40 -2.48 4.90 -2.30
C SER A 40 -3.18 3.57 -2.09
N LEU A 41 -4.46 3.60 -1.67
CA LEU A 41 -5.30 2.42 -1.44
C LEU A 41 -4.66 1.38 -0.49
N GLY A 42 -3.92 1.84 0.52
CA GLY A 42 -3.20 0.98 1.47
C GLY A 42 -1.80 0.56 1.00
N ARG A 43 -1.47 0.72 -0.29
CA ARG A 43 -0.21 0.32 -0.90
C ARG A 43 0.79 1.48 -0.92
N LEU A 44 2.04 1.23 -0.51
CA LEU A 44 3.14 2.18 -0.66
C LEU A 44 3.81 1.93 -2.01
N TYR A 45 3.91 2.99 -2.82
CA TYR A 45 4.63 2.96 -4.09
C TYR A 45 5.96 3.69 -3.93
N ASN A 46 7.05 2.96 -4.19
CA ASN A 46 8.43 3.45 -4.19
C ASN A 46 9.04 3.26 -5.60
N ALA A 47 10.22 3.85 -5.83
CA ALA A 47 10.89 3.78 -7.14
C ALA A 47 11.32 2.37 -7.55
N HIS A 48 11.44 1.44 -6.60
CA HIS A 48 11.79 0.06 -6.89
C HIS A 48 10.63 -0.72 -7.49
N LEU A 49 9.38 -0.25 -7.31
CA LEU A 49 8.14 -0.90 -7.77
C LEU A 49 8.09 -2.41 -7.44
N LYS A 50 8.85 -2.85 -6.43
CA LYS A 50 8.89 -4.25 -6.03
C LYS A 50 7.68 -4.58 -5.17
N ASP A 51 7.13 -5.76 -5.41
CA ASP A 51 6.03 -6.30 -4.60
C ASP A 51 6.54 -6.97 -3.31
N SER A 52 7.84 -7.26 -3.19
CA SER A 52 8.43 -7.92 -2.00
C SER A 52 8.20 -7.14 -0.71
N ASP A 53 8.37 -5.82 -0.76
CA ASP A 53 8.19 -4.95 0.41
C ASP A 53 6.72 -5.00 0.90
N GLN A 54 5.79 -5.29 -0.01
CA GLN A 54 4.36 -5.36 0.27
C GLN A 54 3.96 -6.68 0.88
N SER A 55 4.54 -7.78 0.40
CA SER A 55 4.33 -9.09 1.03
C SER A 55 4.85 -9.10 2.47
N ASP A 56 6.00 -8.48 2.72
CA ASP A 56 6.58 -8.38 4.06
C ASP A 56 5.72 -7.49 4.96
N GLN A 57 5.29 -6.33 4.47
CA GLN A 57 4.38 -5.46 5.22
C GLN A 57 3.05 -6.15 5.55
N LEU A 58 2.44 -6.83 4.58
CA LEU A 58 1.17 -7.54 4.77
C LEU A 58 1.32 -8.67 5.81
N ARG A 59 2.45 -9.38 5.78
CA ARG A 59 2.77 -10.41 6.77
C ARG A 59 2.84 -9.82 8.17
N GLU A 60 3.57 -8.73 8.36
CA GLU A 60 3.70 -8.06 9.66
C GLU A 60 2.37 -7.52 10.19
N GLU A 61 1.56 -6.91 9.31
CA GLU A 61 0.21 -6.45 9.66
C GLU A 61 -0.70 -7.62 10.05
N THR A 62 -0.60 -8.75 9.35
CA THR A 62 -1.34 -9.98 9.66
C THR A 62 -0.98 -10.52 11.04
N ILE A 63 0.32 -10.65 11.33
CA ILE A 63 0.80 -11.14 12.62
C ILE A 63 0.31 -10.23 13.75
N LYS A 64 0.44 -8.91 13.59
CA LYS A 64 -0.04 -7.93 14.59
C LYS A 64 -1.55 -8.05 14.81
N ALA A 65 -2.33 -8.22 13.75
CA ALA A 65 -3.78 -8.37 13.86
C ALA A 65 -4.17 -9.67 14.58
N LEU A 66 -3.53 -10.79 14.25
CA LEU A 66 -3.76 -12.08 14.92
C LEU A 66 -3.43 -12.00 16.42
N VAL A 67 -2.27 -11.41 16.76
CA VAL A 67 -1.87 -11.20 18.16
C VAL A 67 -2.87 -10.29 18.89
N SER A 68 -3.40 -9.27 18.22
CA SER A 68 -4.43 -8.39 18.78
C SER A 68 -5.73 -9.15 19.07
N ILE A 69 -6.21 -9.97 18.13
CA ILE A 69 -7.40 -10.81 18.32
C ILE A 69 -7.19 -11.78 19.48
N ASP A 70 -6.02 -12.42 19.56
CA ASP A 70 -5.73 -13.38 20.61
C ASP A 70 -5.65 -12.73 22.01
N LYS A 71 -5.10 -11.51 22.10
CA LYS A 71 -5.03 -10.75 23.36
C LYS A 71 -6.39 -10.23 23.86
N THR A 72 -7.45 -10.30 23.05
CA THR A 72 -8.77 -9.87 23.51
C THR A 72 -9.35 -10.84 24.53
N LEU A 73 -10.15 -10.32 25.47
CA LEU A 73 -10.91 -11.11 26.46
C LEU A 73 -12.18 -11.74 25.86
N LEU A 74 -12.26 -11.84 24.53
CA LEU A 74 -13.42 -12.38 23.84
C LEU A 74 -13.47 -13.92 23.96
N PRO A 75 -14.66 -14.52 24.10
CA PRO A 75 -14.85 -15.95 23.94
C PRO A 75 -14.30 -16.44 22.60
N GLY A 76 -13.78 -17.67 22.54
CA GLY A 76 -13.15 -18.22 21.34
C GLY A 76 -14.02 -18.14 20.07
N LYS A 77 -15.34 -18.30 20.20
CA LYS A 77 -16.28 -18.14 19.08
C LYS A 77 -16.25 -16.73 18.48
N LEU A 78 -16.12 -15.69 19.30
CA LEU A 78 -16.05 -14.30 18.83
C LEU A 78 -14.66 -13.98 18.26
N LYS A 79 -13.58 -14.56 18.80
CA LYS A 79 -12.24 -14.47 18.18
C LYS A 79 -12.23 -15.08 16.78
N LEU A 80 -12.83 -16.26 16.63
CA LEU A 80 -12.99 -16.91 15.32
C LEU A 80 -13.84 -16.06 14.36
N TRP A 81 -14.89 -15.42 14.87
CA TRP A 81 -15.69 -14.49 14.09
C TRP A 81 -14.86 -13.29 13.61
N CYS A 82 -14.04 -12.68 14.48
CA CYS A 82 -13.13 -11.59 14.10
C CYS A 82 -12.12 -12.03 13.03
N LEU A 83 -11.60 -13.25 13.12
CA LEU A 83 -10.72 -13.82 12.10
C LEU A 83 -11.46 -13.96 10.76
N GLN A 84 -12.63 -14.60 10.77
CA GLN A 84 -13.41 -14.93 9.57
C GLN A 84 -13.98 -13.72 8.84
N PHE A 85 -14.55 -12.77 9.58
CA PHE A 85 -15.32 -11.66 9.01
C PHE A 85 -14.63 -10.30 9.14
N GLY A 86 -13.60 -10.19 9.97
CA GLY A 86 -12.79 -8.98 10.10
C GLY A 86 -11.48 -9.07 9.34
N LEU A 87 -10.61 -9.97 9.80
CA LEU A 87 -9.24 -10.06 9.30
C LEU A 87 -9.15 -10.66 7.89
N LEU A 88 -9.81 -11.80 7.64
CA LEU A 88 -9.74 -12.48 6.35
C LEU A 88 -10.17 -11.61 5.16
N PRO A 89 -11.31 -10.90 5.18
CA PRO A 89 -11.70 -10.00 4.09
C PRO A 89 -10.67 -8.88 3.84
N HIS A 90 -10.06 -8.37 4.91
CA HIS A 90 -9.01 -7.35 4.80
C HIS A 90 -7.75 -7.89 4.13
N LEU A 91 -7.34 -9.13 4.44
CA LEU A 91 -6.19 -9.80 3.83
C LEU A 91 -6.45 -10.24 2.38
N MET A 92 -7.67 -10.66 2.07
CA MET A 92 -8.04 -11.06 0.70
C MET A 92 -7.94 -9.89 -0.28
N TRP A 93 -8.21 -8.66 0.15
CA TRP A 93 -8.18 -7.49 -0.72
C TRP A 93 -6.81 -7.25 -1.41
N PRO A 94 -5.67 -7.17 -0.70
CA PRO A 94 -4.36 -7.05 -1.34
C PRO A 94 -3.92 -8.33 -2.07
N LEU A 95 -4.33 -9.51 -1.60
CA LEU A 95 -3.94 -10.79 -2.21
C LEU A 95 -4.62 -11.05 -3.55
N MET A 96 -5.92 -10.76 -3.69
CA MET A 96 -6.66 -10.95 -4.94
C MET A 96 -6.31 -9.91 -6.02
N ARG A 97 -5.70 -8.78 -5.64
CA ARG A 97 -5.25 -7.73 -6.57
C ARG A 97 -3.77 -7.79 -6.92
N SER A 98 -3.01 -8.76 -6.40
CA SER A 98 -1.65 -8.97 -6.89
C SER A 98 -1.72 -9.53 -8.32
N PRO A 99 -1.05 -8.88 -9.30
CA PRO A 99 -1.06 -9.30 -10.69
C PRO A 99 -0.39 -10.66 -10.92
#